data_AF-A0AAT9HNX4-F1
#
_entry.id   AF-A0AAT9HNX4-F1
#
_cell.length_a   1.000
_cell.length_b   1.000
_cell.length_c   1.000
_cell.angle_alpha   90.00
_cell.angle_beta   90.00
_cell.angle_gamma   90.00
#
_symmetry.space_group_name_H-M   'P 1'
#
loop_
_entity.id
_entity.type
_entity.pdbx_description
1 polymer ?
#
loop_
_entity_poly.entity_id
_entity_poly.type
_entity_poly.pdbx_seq_one_letter_code
_entity_poly.pdbx_strand_id
1 'polypeptide(L)'
;MPLRTRLAVLRTPGVLSVLPLTALGMAACYTAYAYSVPALDAVGVPGSAMVLMLLLYGLGAVVGNLLAGQATDRVGAVRVLTAGYAVMALTFAVLAWMAATSTKDLTALVGVLAFTWGASSWCQTPPQQHRLIAAAPRRPRWWCR
;
A
#
# COMPACT_ATOMS: atom_id res chain seq x y z
N MET A 1 -8.12 -6.56 27.38
CA MET A 1 -7.58 -7.71 26.61
C MET A 1 -6.11 -7.89 26.97
N PRO A 2 -5.71 -8.95 27.69
CA PRO A 2 -4.31 -9.19 28.07
C PRO A 2 -3.38 -9.39 26.85
N LEU A 3 -2.12 -8.95 26.93
CA LEU A 3 -1.12 -9.11 25.85
C LEU A 3 -0.92 -10.57 25.43
N ARG A 4 -1.00 -11.50 26.39
CA ARG A 4 -0.91 -12.94 26.16
C ARG A 4 -1.98 -13.45 25.20
N THR A 5 -3.20 -12.91 25.27
CA THR A 5 -4.32 -13.28 24.39
C THR A 5 -4.13 -12.76 22.97
N ARG A 6 -3.50 -11.58 22.80
CA ARG A 6 -3.16 -11.03 21.47
C ARG A 6 -2.01 -11.80 20.81
N LEU A 7 -0.98 -12.16 21.58
CA LEU A 7 0.16 -12.95 21.09
C LEU A 7 -0.22 -14.39 20.73
N ALA A 8 -1.28 -14.95 21.32
CA ALA A 8 -1.78 -16.27 20.97
C ALA A 8 -2.26 -16.36 19.51
N VAL A 9 -2.72 -15.24 18.91
CA VAL A 9 -3.15 -15.17 17.51
C VAL A 9 -1.98 -15.38 16.53
N LEU A 10 -0.74 -15.11 16.96
CA LEU A 10 0.47 -15.40 16.18
C LEU A 10 0.72 -16.90 16.02
N ARG A 11 0.04 -17.76 16.78
CA ARG A 11 0.15 -19.23 16.65
C ARG A 11 -0.82 -19.80 15.63
N THR A 12 -1.69 -18.99 15.04
CA THR A 12 -2.63 -19.44 14.01
C THR A 12 -1.89 -19.58 12.66
N PRO A 13 -1.88 -20.77 12.03
CA PRO A 13 -1.03 -21.03 10.85
C PRO A 13 -1.31 -20.09 9.67
N GLY A 14 -2.56 -19.69 9.44
CA GLY A 14 -2.89 -18.71 8.39
C GLY A 14 -2.41 -17.28 8.69
N VAL A 15 -2.24 -16.91 9.97
CA VAL A 15 -1.73 -15.59 10.37
C VAL A 15 -0.22 -15.53 10.19
N LEU A 16 0.49 -16.63 10.46
CA LEU A 16 1.95 -16.73 10.32
C LEU A 16 2.45 -16.51 8.89
N SER A 17 1.67 -16.85 7.87
CA SER A 17 2.06 -16.62 6.47
C SER A 17 1.75 -15.19 6.00
N VAL A 18 0.65 -14.60 6.47
CA VAL A 18 0.17 -13.29 6.02
C VAL A 18 0.90 -12.14 6.72
N LEU A 19 1.22 -12.29 8.01
CA LEU A 19 1.83 -11.24 8.82
C LEU A 19 3.22 -10.81 8.31
N PRO A 20 4.16 -11.73 8.01
CA PRO A 20 5.48 -11.37 7.49
C PRO A 20 5.38 -10.71 6.11
N LEU A 21 4.51 -11.22 5.23
CA LEU A 21 4.29 -10.63 3.90
C LEU A 21 3.76 -9.19 4.01
N THR A 22 2.84 -8.96 4.95
CA THR A 22 2.30 -7.62 5.23
C THR A 22 3.38 -6.70 5.82
N ALA A 23 4.16 -7.19 6.79
CA ALA A 23 5.24 -6.42 7.40
C ALA A 23 6.34 -6.06 6.40
N LEU A 24 6.75 -7.01 5.55
CA LEU A 24 7.68 -6.80 4.46
C LEU A 24 7.10 -5.82 3.42
N GLY A 25 5.82 -5.96 3.08
CA GLY A 25 5.12 -5.04 2.19
C GLY A 25 5.10 -3.61 2.74
N MET A 26 4.82 -3.43 4.03
CA MET A 26 4.88 -2.12 4.67
C MET A 26 6.31 -1.56 4.71
N ALA A 27 7.31 -2.38 5.07
CA ALA A 27 8.71 -1.97 5.06
C ALA A 27 9.15 -1.51 3.64
N ALA A 28 8.73 -2.23 2.61
CA ALA A 28 8.99 -1.86 1.22
C ALA A 28 8.32 -0.52 0.85
N CYS A 29 7.05 -0.30 1.21
CA CYS A 29 6.36 0.97 0.97
C CYS A 29 7.11 2.17 1.57
N TYR A 30 7.44 2.09 2.85
CA TYR A 30 8.07 3.20 3.57
C TYR A 30 9.51 3.44 3.13
N THR A 31 10.26 2.37 2.84
CA THR A 31 11.63 2.50 2.31
C THR A 31 11.60 3.17 0.94
N ALA A 32 10.76 2.69 0.03
CA ALA A 32 10.66 3.28 -1.29
C ALA A 32 10.18 4.74 -1.23
N TYR A 33 9.25 5.08 -0.31
CA TYR A 33 8.81 6.46 -0.11
C TYR A 33 9.97 7.37 0.33
N ALA A 34 10.83 6.91 1.25
CA ALA A 34 12.00 7.67 1.70
C ALA A 34 13.01 7.93 0.56
N TYR A 35 13.09 7.00 -0.40
CA TYR A 35 13.97 7.10 -1.57
C TYR A 35 13.22 7.43 -2.87
N SER A 36 12.03 8.04 -2.76
CA SER A 36 11.18 8.32 -3.93
C SER A 36 11.83 9.29 -4.92
N VAL A 37 12.47 10.35 -4.43
CA VAL A 37 13.21 11.29 -5.27
C VAL A 37 14.39 10.61 -5.98
N PRO A 38 15.32 9.92 -5.29
CA PRO A 38 16.37 9.14 -5.95
C PRO A 38 15.85 8.08 -6.94
N ALA A 39 14.74 7.40 -6.63
CA ALA A 39 14.16 6.39 -7.50
C ALA A 39 13.61 6.99 -8.81
N LEU A 40 12.97 8.16 -8.73
CA LEU A 40 12.47 8.89 -9.89
C LEU A 40 13.61 9.49 -10.73
N ASP A 41 14.66 9.99 -10.07
CA ASP A 41 15.87 10.48 -10.75
C ASP A 41 16.58 9.35 -11.52
N ALA A 42 16.64 8.14 -10.95
CA ALA A 42 17.24 6.96 -11.58
C ALA A 42 16.52 6.54 -12.89
N VAL A 43 15.23 6.83 -13.04
CA VAL A 43 14.47 6.60 -14.28
C VAL A 43 14.45 7.82 -15.21
N GLY A 44 15.27 8.84 -14.92
CA GLY A 44 15.47 10.00 -15.77
C GLY A 44 14.41 11.10 -15.64
N VAL A 45 13.67 11.15 -14.52
CA VAL A 45 12.74 12.26 -14.27
C VAL A 45 13.54 13.55 -14.01
N PRO A 46 13.38 14.61 -14.82
CA PRO A 46 14.05 15.86 -14.56
C PRO A 46 13.51 16.52 -13.29
N GLY A 47 14.36 17.28 -12.58
CA GLY A 47 13.98 17.97 -11.35
C GLY A 47 12.73 18.86 -11.49
N SER A 48 12.52 19.45 -12.68
CA SER A 48 11.32 20.25 -12.99
C SER A 48 10.01 19.45 -12.98
N ALA A 49 10.06 18.15 -13.29
CA ALA A 49 8.89 17.25 -13.30
C ALA A 49 8.71 16.48 -11.97
N MET A 50 9.69 16.52 -11.07
CA MET A 50 9.67 15.77 -9.80
C MET A 50 8.43 16.11 -8.95
N VAL A 51 8.12 17.41 -8.83
CA VAL A 51 6.94 17.88 -8.07
C VAL A 51 5.64 17.31 -8.66
N LEU A 52 5.54 17.26 -9.98
CA LEU A 52 4.39 16.69 -10.66
C LEU A 52 4.26 15.18 -10.40
N MET A 53 5.38 14.44 -10.40
CA MET A 53 5.37 13.00 -10.07
C MET A 53 4.91 12.74 -8.64
N LEU A 54 5.38 13.56 -7.68
CA LEU A 54 4.94 13.47 -6.28
C LEU A 54 3.47 13.87 -6.10
N LEU A 55 2.99 14.83 -6.89
CA LEU A 55 1.57 15.18 -6.93
C LEU A 55 0.72 14.01 -7.46
N LEU A 56 1.14 13.35 -8.53
CA LEU A 56 0.47 12.17 -9.08
C LEU A 56 0.48 11.01 -8.08
N TYR A 57 1.59 10.80 -7.38
CA TYR A 57 1.68 9.85 -6.27
C TYR A 57 0.66 10.18 -5.17
N GLY A 58 0.59 11.45 -4.73
CA GLY A 58 -0.38 11.89 -3.72
C GLY A 58 -1.83 11.71 -4.18
N LEU A 59 -2.14 12.04 -5.42
CA LEU A 59 -3.47 11.83 -6.00
C LEU A 59 -3.83 10.34 -6.05
N GLY A 60 -2.87 9.50 -6.47
CA GLY A 60 -2.99 8.05 -6.43
C GLY A 60 -3.29 7.55 -5.02
N ALA A 61 -2.58 8.06 -4.01
CA ALA A 61 -2.79 7.71 -2.61
C ALA A 61 -4.21 8.01 -2.12
N VAL A 62 -4.77 9.17 -2.49
CA VAL A 62 -6.15 9.53 -2.15
C VAL A 62 -7.13 8.59 -2.82
N VAL A 63 -7.00 8.39 -4.14
CA VAL A 63 -7.88 7.51 -4.92
C VAL A 63 -7.81 6.06 -4.42
N GLY A 64 -6.60 5.56 -4.17
CA GLY A 64 -6.35 4.22 -3.66
C GLY A 64 -7.00 3.98 -2.30
N ASN A 65 -6.92 4.94 -1.38
CA ASN A 65 -7.60 4.86 -0.09
C ASN A 65 -9.13 4.75 -0.24
N LEU A 66 -9.72 5.61 -1.07
CA LEU A 66 -11.18 5.63 -1.25
C LEU A 66 -11.69 4.32 -1.88
N LEU A 67 -11.03 3.88 -2.95
CA LEU A 67 -11.40 2.65 -3.65
C LEU A 67 -11.17 1.41 -2.77
N ALA A 68 -10.08 1.39 -1.99
CA ALA A 68 -9.78 0.29 -1.10
C ALA A 68 -10.79 0.16 0.03
N GLY A 69 -11.35 1.27 0.54
CA GLY A 69 -12.45 1.23 1.50
C GLY A 69 -13.65 0.49 0.94
N GLN A 70 -14.15 0.94 -0.22
CA GLN A 70 -15.30 0.32 -0.88
C GLN A 70 -15.04 -1.14 -1.28
N ALA A 71 -13.84 -1.44 -1.77
CA ALA A 71 -13.46 -2.79 -2.15
C ALA A 71 -13.32 -3.72 -0.94
N THR A 72 -12.83 -3.21 0.19
CA THR A 72 -12.68 -3.98 1.44
C THR A 72 -14.03 -4.48 1.93
N ASP A 73 -15.04 -3.63 1.89
CA ASP A 73 -16.40 -3.98 2.32
C ASP A 73 -17.04 -5.03 1.41
N ARG A 74 -16.68 -5.05 0.12
CA ARG A 74 -17.26 -5.96 -0.89
C ARG A 74 -16.56 -7.32 -0.99
N VAL A 75 -15.23 -7.33 -1.07
CA VAL A 75 -14.45 -8.54 -1.37
C VAL A 75 -13.54 -9.00 -0.23
N GLY A 76 -13.45 -8.19 0.84
CA GLY A 76 -12.69 -8.49 2.05
C GLY A 76 -11.26 -7.96 2.04
N ALA A 77 -10.79 -7.58 3.24
CA ALA A 77 -9.49 -6.95 3.48
C ALA A 77 -8.28 -7.72 2.91
N VAL A 78 -8.28 -9.05 2.99
CA VAL A 78 -7.15 -9.86 2.54
C VAL A 78 -6.96 -9.75 1.04
N ARG A 79 -8.04 -9.87 0.25
CA ARG A 79 -7.97 -9.81 -1.22
C ARG A 79 -7.52 -8.43 -1.70
N VAL A 80 -8.02 -7.37 -1.07
CA VAL A 80 -7.62 -5.99 -1.38
C VAL A 80 -6.14 -5.75 -1.12
N LEU A 81 -5.62 -6.21 0.04
CA LEU A 81 -4.21 -6.09 0.38
C LEU A 81 -3.32 -6.89 -0.58
N THR A 82 -3.68 -8.14 -0.89
CA THR A 82 -2.92 -8.97 -1.84
C THR A 82 -2.86 -8.33 -3.23
N ALA A 83 -3.99 -7.80 -3.73
CA ALA A 83 -4.03 -7.09 -5.00
C ALA A 83 -3.16 -5.81 -4.97
N GLY A 84 -3.24 -5.03 -3.89
CA GLY A 84 -2.43 -3.83 -3.69
C GLY A 84 -0.93 -4.13 -3.73
N TYR A 85 -0.48 -5.15 -2.98
CA TYR A 85 0.93 -5.57 -2.99
C TYR A 85 1.39 -6.11 -4.35
N ALA A 86 0.53 -6.84 -5.07
CA ALA A 86 0.85 -7.31 -6.42
C ALA A 86 1.02 -6.14 -7.40
N VAL A 87 0.13 -5.15 -7.37
CA VAL A 87 0.23 -3.93 -8.19
C VAL A 87 1.49 -3.13 -7.83
N MET A 88 1.82 -3.03 -6.55
CA MET A 88 3.04 -2.36 -6.10
C MET A 88 4.30 -3.07 -6.60
N ALA A 89 4.36 -4.40 -6.46
CA ALA A 89 5.48 -5.20 -6.95
C ALA A 89 5.67 -5.04 -8.46
N LEU A 90 4.58 -5.07 -9.23
CA LEU A 90 4.63 -4.84 -10.68
C LEU A 90 5.11 -3.42 -11.00
N THR A 91 4.61 -2.41 -10.30
CA THR A 91 5.02 -1.01 -10.50
C THR A 91 6.52 -0.82 -10.27
N PHE A 92 7.07 -1.40 -9.21
CA PHE A 92 8.51 -1.37 -8.94
C PHE A 92 9.33 -2.20 -9.92
N ALA A 93 8.82 -3.35 -10.38
CA ALA A 93 9.50 -4.13 -11.41
C ALA A 93 9.66 -3.33 -12.71
N VAL A 94 8.62 -2.60 -13.13
CA VAL A 94 8.67 -1.73 -14.31
C VAL A 94 9.64 -0.56 -14.11
N LEU A 95 9.58 0.12 -12.96
CA LEU A 95 10.53 1.21 -12.66
C LEU A 95 11.99 0.73 -12.63
N ALA A 96 12.25 -0.44 -12.03
CA ALA A 96 13.58 -1.03 -12.00
C ALA A 96 14.06 -1.41 -13.42
N TRP A 97 13.19 -1.96 -14.25
CA TRP A 97 13.49 -2.25 -15.65
C TRP A 97 13.80 -0.99 -16.45
N MET A 98 13.04 0.10 -16.26
CA MET A 98 13.29 1.39 -16.90
C MET A 98 14.65 1.97 -16.49
N ALA A 99 14.99 1.91 -15.20
CA ALA A 99 16.29 2.34 -14.68
C ALA A 99 17.44 1.52 -15.29
N ALA A 100 17.28 0.20 -15.39
CA ALA A 100 18.31 -0.70 -15.93
C ALA A 100 18.54 -0.54 -17.45
N THR A 101 17.48 -0.26 -18.21
CA THR A 101 17.55 -0.14 -19.67
C THR A 101 17.91 1.27 -20.15
N SER A 102 18.06 2.24 -19.23
CA SER A 102 18.26 3.66 -19.57
C SER A 102 17.20 4.19 -20.55
N THR A 103 15.97 3.68 -20.45
CA THR A 103 14.83 4.14 -21.25
C THR A 103 14.40 5.52 -20.75
N LYS A 104 15.05 6.56 -21.27
CA LYS A 104 14.75 7.96 -21.02
C LYS A 104 13.67 8.41 -22.02
N ASP A 105 12.86 9.40 -21.66
CA ASP A 105 11.74 9.98 -22.45
C ASP A 105 10.32 9.41 -22.23
N LEU A 106 10.14 8.45 -21.32
CA LEU A 106 8.80 7.93 -20.98
C LEU A 106 8.16 8.64 -19.78
N THR A 107 8.24 9.97 -19.70
CA THR A 107 7.74 10.76 -18.55
C THR A 107 6.26 10.52 -18.26
N ALA A 108 5.43 10.34 -19.29
CA ALA A 108 4.01 10.02 -19.12
C ALA A 108 3.80 8.66 -18.44
N LEU A 109 4.57 7.64 -18.81
CA LEU A 109 4.53 6.32 -18.19
C LEU A 109 4.98 6.42 -16.72
N VAL A 110 6.07 7.16 -16.44
CA VAL A 110 6.52 7.38 -15.06
C VAL A 110 5.44 8.06 -14.23
N GLY A 111 4.69 9.01 -14.80
CA GLY A 111 3.54 9.63 -14.14
C GLY A 111 2.44 8.64 -13.77
N VAL A 112 2.09 7.73 -14.69
CA VAL A 112 1.13 6.64 -14.40
C VAL A 112 1.67 5.72 -13.32
N LEU A 113 2.95 5.35 -13.38
CA LEU A 113 3.60 4.49 -12.38
C LEU A 113 3.66 5.17 -11.00
N ALA A 114 3.90 6.48 -10.95
CA ALA A 114 3.88 7.25 -9.70
C ALA A 114 2.47 7.24 -9.09
N PHE A 115 1.43 7.43 -9.90
CA PHE A 115 0.04 7.33 -9.47
C PHE A 115 -0.30 5.92 -8.97
N THR A 116 0.04 4.85 -9.71
CA THR A 116 -0.23 3.47 -9.29
C THR A 116 0.56 3.08 -8.05
N TRP A 117 1.78 3.60 -7.91
CA TRP A 117 2.58 3.43 -6.70
C TRP A 117 1.90 4.07 -5.49
N GLY A 118 1.41 5.30 -5.61
CA GLY A 118 0.63 5.97 -4.57
C GLY A 118 -0.62 5.18 -4.20
N ALA A 119 -1.41 4.79 -5.20
CA ALA A 119 -2.64 4.06 -4.97
C ALA A 119 -2.43 2.72 -4.26
N SER A 120 -1.43 1.94 -4.69
CA SER A 120 -1.10 0.63 -4.11
C SER A 120 -0.43 0.72 -2.73
N SER A 121 0.35 1.77 -2.47
CA SER A 121 0.98 1.98 -1.16
C SER A 121 -0.04 2.29 -0.08
N TRP A 122 -1.02 3.14 -0.42
CA TRP A 122 -1.96 3.70 0.55
C TRP A 122 -3.30 2.99 0.60
N CYS A 123 -3.54 1.98 -0.24
CA CYS A 123 -4.75 1.13 -0.14
C CYS A 123 -4.84 0.31 1.17
N GLN A 124 -3.80 0.31 2.01
CA GLN A 124 -3.67 -0.57 3.17
C GLN A 124 -4.45 -0.08 4.39
N THR A 125 -4.66 1.22 4.51
CA THR A 125 -5.28 1.83 5.70
C THR A 125 -6.72 1.35 5.92
N PRO A 126 -7.62 1.35 4.91
CA PRO A 126 -9.00 0.90 5.12
C PRO A 126 -9.12 -0.60 5.47
N PRO A 127 -8.42 -1.54 4.81
CA PRO A 127 -8.37 -2.94 5.21
C PRO A 127 -7.94 -3.14 6.68
N GLN A 128 -6.95 -2.39 7.13
CA GLN A 128 -6.46 -2.45 8.51
C GLN A 128 -7.52 -1.94 9.49
N GLN A 129 -8.18 -0.82 9.18
CA GLN A 129 -9.28 -0.27 9.99
C GLN A 129 -10.45 -1.25 10.06
N HIS A 130 -10.84 -1.86 8.94
CA HIS A 130 -11.91 -2.86 8.90
C HIS A 130 -11.59 -4.08 9.78
N ARG A 131 -10.35 -4.60 9.74
CA ARG A 131 -9.93 -5.72 10.60
C ARG A 131 -9.96 -5.37 12.09
N LEU A 132 -9.58 -4.14 12.45
CA LEU A 132 -9.63 -3.67 13.84
C LEU A 132 -11.06 -3.57 14.34
N ILE A 133 -11.98 -3.02 13.53
CA ILE A 133 -13.40 -2.90 13.87
C ILE A 133 -14.04 -4.30 14.00
N ALA A 134 -13.75 -5.21 13.08
CA ALA A 134 -14.24 -6.59 13.13
C ALA A 134 -13.71 -7.38 14.35
N ALA A 135 -12.51 -7.06 14.81
CA ALA A 135 -11.90 -7.67 15.99
C ALA A 135 -12.34 -7.02 17.32
N ALA A 136 -13.01 -5.86 17.27
CA ALA A 136 -13.51 -5.20 18.47
C ALA A 136 -14.63 -6.04 19.11
N PRO A 137 -14.59 -6.31 20.44
CA PRO A 137 -15.67 -7.04 21.10
C PRO A 137 -17.00 -6.32 20.89
N ARG A 138 -18.05 -7.07 20.52
CA ARG A 138 -19.41 -6.54 20.32
C ARG A 138 -19.76 -5.62 21.50
N ARG A 139 -20.10 -4.36 21.20
CA ARG A 139 -20.44 -3.36 22.21
C ARG A 139 -21.48 -3.93 23.20
N PRO A 140 -21.24 -3.87 24.51
CA PRO A 140 -22.25 -4.26 25.49
C PRO A 140 -23.46 -3.30 25.43
N ARG A 141 -24.67 -3.84 25.49
CA ARG A 141 -25.99 -3.22 25.19
C ARG A 141 -26.38 -1.94 25.98
N TRP A 142 -25.56 -1.46 26.91
CA TRP A 142 -25.93 -0.40 27.87
C TRP A 142 -25.64 1.03 27.40
N TRP A 143 -25.04 1.22 26.22
CA TRP A 143 -24.73 2.53 25.64
C TRP A 143 -25.88 3.20 24.87
N CYS A 144 -27.08 2.60 24.84
CA CYS A 144 -28.30 3.20 24.26
C CYS A 144 -29.36 3.57 25.31
N ARG A 145 -28.95 3.85 26.55
CA ARG A 145 -29.81 4.48 27.57
C ARG A 145 -29.16 5.76 28.07
#